data_AF-A0A9E2AAC2-F1
#
_entry.id   AF-A0A9E2AAC2-F1
#
_cell.length_a   1.000
_cell.length_b   1.000
_cell.length_c   1.000
_cell.angle_alpha   90.00
_cell.angle_beta   90.00
_cell.angle_gamma   90.00
#
_symmetry.space_group_name_H-M   'P 1'
#
loop_
_entity.id
_entity.type
_entity.pdbx_description
1 polymer ?
#
loop_
_entity_poly.entity_id
_entity_poly.type
_entity_poly.pdbx_seq_one_letter_code
_entity_poly.pdbx_strand_id
1 'polypeptide(L)'
;MKIPLLVGLSSLLIALPAAGEAPFLVTGDNMTLDGIPLIPAAIAEDAGRYGQYRSAGFAEWHPERLEMLVRTRFGNTSQVHRVAAPGASREQRNRRGREVL
;
A
#
# COMPACT_ATOMS: atom_id res chain seq x y z
N MET A 1 20.64 68.50 -3.19
CA MET A 1 19.24 68.81 -3.59
C MET A 1 18.88 67.91 -4.76
N LYS A 2 17.76 67.15 -4.66
CA LYS A 2 17.14 66.19 -5.61
C LYS A 2 17.46 64.70 -5.37
N ILE A 3 16.50 64.02 -4.72
CA ILE A 3 16.24 62.57 -4.76
C ILE A 3 14.94 62.41 -5.56
N PRO A 4 14.85 61.45 -6.49
CA PRO A 4 13.82 60.41 -6.34
C PRO A 4 14.38 59.03 -6.70
N LEU A 5 14.40 58.07 -5.79
CA LEU A 5 13.33 57.08 -5.59
C LEU A 5 12.85 56.46 -6.92
N LEU A 6 13.41 55.30 -7.27
CA LEU A 6 12.75 54.36 -8.18
C LEU A 6 12.88 52.96 -7.57
N VAL A 7 11.74 52.53 -7.05
CA VAL A 7 11.48 51.27 -6.36
C VAL A 7 11.75 50.12 -7.33
N GLY A 8 12.78 49.33 -7.03
CA GLY A 8 13.02 48.05 -7.70
C GLY A 8 12.00 47.03 -7.20
N LEU A 9 10.79 47.03 -7.77
CA LEU A 9 9.81 45.98 -7.55
C LEU A 9 10.22 44.77 -8.39
N SER A 10 11.08 43.91 -7.85
CA SER A 10 11.37 42.60 -8.44
C SER A 10 10.08 41.77 -8.44
N SER A 11 9.44 41.66 -9.60
CA SER A 11 8.34 40.72 -9.82
C SER A 11 8.86 39.29 -9.68
N LEU A 12 8.49 38.64 -8.57
CA LEU A 12 8.65 37.21 -8.39
C LEU A 12 7.67 36.51 -9.34
N LEU A 13 8.16 36.01 -10.48
CA LEU A 13 7.38 35.16 -11.38
C LEU A 13 7.14 33.82 -10.68
N ILE A 14 5.94 33.62 -10.14
CA ILE A 14 5.50 32.32 -9.64
C ILE A 14 5.17 31.47 -10.87
N ALA A 15 5.99 30.47 -11.16
CA ALA A 15 5.68 29.47 -12.18
C ALA A 15 4.45 28.67 -11.72
N LEU A 16 3.31 28.86 -12.39
CA LEU A 16 2.18 27.95 -12.23
C LEU A 16 2.58 26.59 -12.82
N PRO A 17 2.39 25.47 -12.09
CA PRO A 17 2.56 24.16 -12.69
C PRO A 17 1.53 24.04 -13.83
N ALA A 18 2.03 23.72 -15.02
CA ALA A 18 1.16 23.35 -16.13
C ALA A 18 0.37 22.09 -15.72
N ALA A 19 -0.95 22.14 -15.81
CA ALA A 19 -1.79 20.96 -15.67
C ALA A 19 -1.52 20.04 -16.86
N GLY A 20 -0.57 19.12 -16.70
CA GLY A 20 -0.34 18.03 -17.64
C GLY A 20 -1.52 17.07 -17.62
N GLU A 21 -1.83 16.47 -18.77
CA GLU A 21 -2.83 15.40 -18.88
C GLU A 21 -2.52 14.29 -17.87
N ALA A 22 -3.50 13.92 -17.04
CA ALA A 22 -3.29 12.91 -16.03
C ALA A 22 -2.93 11.58 -16.71
N PRO A 23 -1.83 10.92 -16.33
CA PRO A 23 -1.47 9.64 -16.92
C PRO A 23 -2.59 8.63 -16.67
N PHE A 24 -2.90 7.81 -17.68
CA PHE A 24 -3.86 6.70 -17.55
C PHE A 24 -3.15 5.44 -17.06
N LEU A 25 -3.89 4.58 -16.38
CA LEU A 25 -3.39 3.31 -15.89
C LEU A 25 -3.02 2.39 -17.07
N VAL A 26 -1.78 1.89 -17.07
CA VAL A 26 -1.32 0.91 -18.05
C VAL A 26 -1.77 -0.48 -17.58
N THR A 27 -2.59 -1.13 -18.39
CA THR A 27 -3.05 -2.49 -18.13
C THR A 27 -1.88 -3.48 -18.24
N GLY A 28 -1.83 -4.47 -17.35
CA GLY A 28 -0.79 -5.51 -17.40
C GLY A 28 -0.98 -6.44 -18.60
N ASP A 29 0.13 -7.04 -19.05
CA ASP A 29 0.18 -7.92 -20.25
C ASP A 29 -0.78 -9.13 -20.19
N ASN A 30 -1.28 -9.46 -19.00
CA ASN A 30 -2.21 -10.55 -18.74
C ASN A 30 -3.69 -10.13 -18.72
N MET A 31 -4.02 -8.89 -19.11
CA MET A 31 -5.36 -8.34 -18.97
C MET A 31 -5.80 -7.60 -20.23
N THR A 32 -6.98 -7.95 -20.75
CA THR A 32 -7.63 -7.26 -21.88
C THR A 32 -8.83 -6.49 -21.32
N LEU A 33 -8.89 -5.19 -21.59
CA LEU A 33 -10.05 -4.36 -21.24
C LEU A 33 -11.00 -4.31 -22.44
N ASP A 34 -12.26 -4.68 -22.22
CA ASP A 34 -13.33 -4.53 -23.22
C ASP A 34 -14.42 -3.62 -22.67
N GLY A 35 -14.76 -2.57 -23.41
CA GLY A 35 -15.80 -1.61 -23.04
C GLY A 35 -15.53 -0.75 -21.78
N ILE A 36 -14.35 -0.81 -21.16
CA ILE A 36 -14.00 -0.02 -19.97
C ILE A 36 -13.31 1.29 -20.39
N PRO A 37 -13.78 2.46 -19.91
CA PRO A 37 -13.11 3.73 -20.18
C PRO A 37 -11.73 3.78 -19.52
N LEU A 38 -10.83 4.59 -20.09
CA LEU A 38 -9.48 4.77 -19.54
C LEU A 38 -9.56 5.28 -18.09
N ILE A 39 -8.86 4.60 -17.18
CA ILE A 39 -8.85 4.93 -15.75
C ILE A 39 -7.66 5.87 -15.47
N PRO A 40 -7.89 7.08 -14.94
CA PRO A 40 -6.80 7.97 -14.53
C PRO A 40 -5.94 7.33 -13.42
N ALA A 41 -4.62 7.40 -13.54
CA ALA A 41 -3.69 6.80 -12.58
C ALA A 41 -3.85 7.37 -11.16
N ALA A 42 -4.27 8.63 -11.04
CA ALA A 42 -4.53 9.29 -9.75
C ALA A 42 -5.54 8.51 -8.89
N ILE A 43 -6.52 7.83 -9.49
CA ILE A 43 -7.49 7.01 -8.75
C ILE A 43 -6.80 5.78 -8.13
N ALA A 44 -5.92 5.13 -8.87
CA ALA A 44 -5.20 3.96 -8.40
C ALA A 44 -4.20 4.32 -7.28
N GLU A 45 -3.54 5.47 -7.41
CA GLU A 45 -2.67 6.02 -6.37
C GLU A 45 -3.43 6.29 -5.08
N ASP A 46 -4.62 6.91 -5.18
CA ASP A 46 -5.46 7.20 -4.03
C ASP A 46 -5.97 5.93 -3.36
N ALA A 47 -6.46 4.97 -4.15
CA ALA A 47 -6.95 3.68 -3.66
C ALA A 47 -5.85 2.84 -3.01
N GLY A 48 -4.59 2.97 -3.44
CA GLY A 48 -3.43 2.28 -2.89
C GLY A 48 -3.27 2.47 -1.37
N ARG A 49 -3.68 3.64 -0.85
CA ARG A 49 -3.66 3.97 0.58
C ARG A 49 -4.54 3.04 1.42
N TYR A 50 -5.62 2.52 0.85
CA TYR A 50 -6.60 1.68 1.54
C TYR A 50 -6.52 0.20 1.14
N GLY A 51 -5.86 -0.13 0.03
CA GLY A 51 -5.77 -1.51 -0.47
C GLY A 51 -4.88 -2.43 0.38
N GLN A 52 -3.93 -1.86 1.12
CA GLN A 52 -2.90 -2.61 1.86
C GLN A 52 -3.20 -2.74 3.36
N TYR A 53 -4.41 -3.17 3.70
CA TYR A 53 -4.72 -3.52 5.08
C TYR A 53 -4.10 -4.87 5.46
N ARG A 54 -3.49 -4.91 6.65
CA ARG A 54 -3.02 -6.16 7.26
C ARG A 54 -4.13 -6.71 8.15
N SER A 55 -4.48 -7.96 7.95
CA SER A 55 -5.43 -8.68 8.78
C SER A 55 -4.81 -9.94 9.35
N ALA A 56 -5.23 -10.26 10.58
CA ALA A 56 -4.94 -11.52 11.25
C ALA A 56 -6.26 -12.10 11.75
N GLY A 57 -6.57 -13.32 11.36
CA GLY A 57 -7.71 -14.09 11.86
C GLY A 57 -7.24 -15.22 12.76
N PHE A 58 -7.95 -15.43 13.87
CA PHE A 58 -7.78 -16.65 14.68
C PHE A 58 -8.19 -17.87 13.84
N ALA A 59 -7.41 -18.95 13.94
CA ALA A 59 -7.75 -20.23 13.32
C ALA A 59 -8.15 -21.26 14.37
N GLU A 60 -7.25 -21.56 15.32
CA GLU A 60 -7.48 -22.62 16.31
C GLU A 60 -6.54 -22.51 17.51
N TRP A 61 -6.93 -23.10 18.64
CA TRP A 61 -6.09 -23.32 19.82
C TRP A 61 -5.47 -24.70 19.78
N HIS A 62 -4.22 -24.83 20.25
CA HIS A 62 -3.63 -26.13 20.50
C HIS A 62 -4.36 -26.81 21.66
N PRO A 63 -4.70 -28.12 21.57
CA PRO A 63 -5.56 -28.79 22.55
C PRO A 63 -4.97 -28.85 23.97
N GLU A 64 -3.64 -28.95 24.08
CA GLU A 64 -2.94 -29.15 25.36
C GLU A 64 -1.98 -28.01 25.75
N ARG A 65 -1.68 -27.10 24.83
CA ARG A 65 -0.62 -26.09 25.00
C ARG A 65 -1.23 -24.71 24.81
N LEU A 66 -0.68 -23.69 25.47
CA LEU A 66 -1.13 -22.29 25.34
C LEU A 66 -0.66 -21.65 24.03
N GLU A 67 -0.93 -22.33 22.92
CA GLU A 67 -0.48 -21.95 21.59
C GLU A 67 -1.69 -21.81 20.67
N MET A 68 -1.60 -20.88 19.73
CA MET A 68 -2.65 -20.69 18.73
C MET A 68 -2.09 -20.65 17.33
N LEU A 69 -2.95 -21.02 16.38
CA LEU A 69 -2.74 -20.77 14.98
C LEU A 69 -3.49 -19.49 14.58
N VAL A 70 -2.80 -18.63 13.83
CA VAL A 70 -3.36 -17.42 13.24
C VAL A 70 -3.11 -17.40 11.75
N ARG A 71 -4.08 -16.92 10.99
CA ARG A 71 -3.97 -16.71 9.55
C ARG A 71 -3.74 -15.23 9.30
N THR A 72 -2.66 -14.90 8.62
CA THR A 72 -2.35 -13.51 8.24
C THR A 72 -2.30 -13.39 6.73
N ARG A 73 -2.85 -12.29 6.21
CA ARG A 73 -2.71 -11.94 4.79
C ARG A 73 -1.32 -11.39 4.52
N PHE A 74 -0.59 -12.03 3.61
CA PHE A 74 0.68 -11.52 3.08
C PHE A 74 0.55 -11.40 1.56
N GLY A 75 0.39 -10.17 1.07
CA GLY A 75 0.05 -9.92 -0.33
C GLY A 75 -1.30 -10.54 -0.71
N ASN A 76 -1.28 -11.43 -1.70
CA ASN A 76 -2.47 -12.11 -2.22
C ASN A 76 -2.71 -13.51 -1.62
N THR A 77 -1.88 -13.93 -0.66
CA THR A 77 -1.99 -15.27 -0.06
C THR A 77 -2.23 -15.17 1.45
N SER A 78 -3.07 -16.07 1.97
CA SER A 78 -3.21 -16.27 3.41
C SER A 78 -2.21 -17.32 3.88
N GLN A 79 -1.37 -16.96 4.84
CA GLN A 79 -0.38 -17.85 5.43
C GLN A 79 -0.71 -18.16 6.89
N VAL A 80 -0.39 -19.38 7.33
CA VAL A 80 -0.63 -19.85 8.70
C VAL A 80 0.62 -19.63 9.53
N HIS A 81 0.44 -19.05 10.70
CA HIS A 81 1.49 -18.82 11.69
C HIS A 81 1.10 -19.44 13.03
N ARG A 82 2.08 -19.96 13.77
CA ARG A 82 1.93 -20.36 15.17
C ARG A 82 2.37 -19.22 16.07
N VAL A 83 1.64 -19.02 17.16
CA VAL A 83 1.97 -18.12 18.27
C VAL A 83 2.05 -18.95 19.53
N ALA A 84 3.25 -19.01 20.14
CA ALA A 84 3.52 -19.93 21.25
C ALA A 84 3.05 -19.42 22.63
N ALA A 85 2.80 -18.11 22.77
CA ALA A 85 2.28 -17.47 23.97
C ALA A 85 1.71 -16.09 23.63
N PRO A 86 0.87 -15.49 24.49
CA PRO A 86 0.44 -14.10 24.31
C PRO A 86 1.64 -13.16 24.14
N GLY A 87 1.63 -12.35 23.08
CA GLY A 87 2.73 -11.43 22.76
C GLY A 87 3.96 -12.08 22.12
N ALA A 88 4.00 -13.41 21.95
CA ALA A 88 5.11 -14.08 21.27
C ALA A 88 5.16 -13.77 19.76
N SER A 89 6.36 -13.87 19.20
CA SER A 89 6.58 -13.78 17.76
C SER A 89 5.78 -14.85 16.99
N ARG A 90 5.36 -14.49 15.78
CA ARG A 90 4.63 -15.38 14.86
C ARG A 90 5.64 -16.22 14.07
N GLU A 91 5.54 -17.54 14.17
CA GLU A 91 6.36 -18.47 13.39
C GLU A 91 5.59 -19.00 12.18
N GLN A 92 6.12 -18.82 10.97
CA GLN A 92 5.46 -19.28 9.75
C GLN A 92 5.47 -20.81 9.63
N ARG A 93 4.34 -21.41 9.25
CA ARG A 93 4.21 -22.85 9.03
C ARG A 93 3.96 -23.14 7.54
N ASN A 94 4.74 -24.03 6.95
CA ASN A 94 4.48 -24.50 5.58
C ASN A 94 3.44 -25.65 5.56
N ARG A 95 2.99 -26.06 4.37
CA ARG A 95 2.01 -27.14 4.16
C ARG A 95 2.42 -28.49 4.80
N ARG A 96 3.70 -28.72 5.04
CA ARG A 96 4.25 -29.92 5.69
C ARG A 96 4.45 -29.73 7.21
N GLY A 97 3.90 -28.67 7.80
CA GLY A 97 4.01 -28.37 9.22
C GLY A 97 5.39 -27.90 9.69
N ARG A 98 6.35 -27.69 8.79
CA ARG A 98 7.71 -27.27 9.15
C ARG A 98 7.83 -25.75 9.16
N GLU A 99 8.67 -25.24 10.04
CA GLU A 99 9.08 -23.84 10.10
C GLU A 99 9.76 -23.43 8.78
N VAL A 100 9.55 -22.18 8.36
CA VAL A 100 10.26 -21.59 7.23
C VAL A 100 11.34 -20.68 7.83
N LEU A 101 12.60 -21.11 7.70
CA LEU A 101 13.79 -20.37 8.11
C LEU A 101 13.95 -19.08 7.29
#